data_AF-A0A7S4AZX5-F1
#
_entry.id   AF-A0A7S4AZX5-F1
#
_cell.length_a   1.000
_cell.length_b   1.000
_cell.length_c   1.000
_cell.angle_alpha   90.00
_cell.angle_beta   90.00
_cell.angle_gamma   90.00
#
_symmetry.space_group_name_H-M   'P 1'
#
loop_
_entity.id
_entity.type
_entity.pdbx_description
1 polymer ?
#
loop_
_entity_poly.entity_id
_entity_poly.type
_entity_poly.pdbx_seq_one_letter_code
_entity_poly.pdbx_strand_id
1 'polypeptide(L)'
;GGGTGGGVRLTANYVRALEDSVKTRFGSNLIHCMSHSTENLYQYSHGSVVRASDDFYPNRPETQTTHLVNVAYNSLFLGEIALPDWDMFTSRNEAASLHAAARAVGGCPVYVSDAPAQHDAELLRRLVLPDGTVLRAKLPGRPTRDALFANCGADGRSALKVWNVNSAMGAVVGAFNVQGSSWNFRRRRQERMPGSAPTISTQVRPSDAEHLRRHSGGVAAWCHRGGQLTLLPNIDAAIELTLRPKQWEIVSFSPV
;
A
#
# COMPACT_ATOMS: atom_id res chain seq x y z
N GLY A 1 16.63 -37.45 1.23
CA GLY A 1 16.79 -36.54 2.37
C GLY A 1 17.08 -37.34 3.62
N GLY A 2 18.14 -37.03 4.36
CA GLY A 2 18.66 -37.84 5.48
C GLY A 2 17.96 -37.65 6.84
N GLY A 3 16.64 -37.43 6.88
CA GLY A 3 15.88 -37.40 8.15
C GLY A 3 16.10 -36.16 9.05
N THR A 4 16.81 -35.13 8.60
CA THR A 4 17.14 -33.94 9.42
C THR A 4 16.16 -32.77 9.28
N GLY A 5 14.97 -32.96 8.72
CA GLY A 5 13.95 -31.90 8.58
C GLY A 5 14.19 -30.88 7.45
N GLY A 6 15.28 -31.03 6.68
CA GLY A 6 15.53 -30.31 5.43
C GLY A 6 15.53 -28.77 5.56
N GLY A 7 15.16 -28.09 4.47
CA GLY A 7 15.11 -26.62 4.40
C GLY A 7 14.15 -26.00 5.42
N VAL A 8 13.01 -26.64 5.68
CA VAL A 8 12.01 -26.13 6.65
C VAL A 8 12.59 -26.03 8.06
N ARG A 9 13.29 -27.08 8.55
CA ARG A 9 13.90 -27.04 9.88
C ARG A 9 15.06 -26.06 9.96
N LEU A 10 15.82 -25.91 8.87
CA LEU A 10 16.88 -24.90 8.79
C LEU A 10 16.31 -23.49 8.89
N THR A 11 15.29 -23.17 8.08
CA THR A 11 14.60 -21.87 8.11
C THR A 11 14.03 -21.58 9.49
N ALA A 12 13.36 -22.56 10.11
CA ALA A 12 12.83 -22.43 11.45
C ALA A 12 13.91 -22.08 12.49
N ASN A 13 15.07 -22.72 12.44
CA ASN A 13 16.18 -22.43 13.33
C ASN A 13 16.74 -21.02 13.10
N TYR A 14 16.87 -20.59 11.84
CA TYR A 14 17.40 -19.28 11.48
C TYR A 14 16.45 -18.15 11.89
N VAL A 15 15.16 -18.28 11.57
CA VAL A 15 14.15 -17.28 11.93
C VAL A 15 14.07 -17.13 13.45
N ARG A 16 14.01 -18.24 14.21
CA ARG A 16 13.99 -18.17 15.67
C ARG A 16 15.24 -17.53 16.25
N ALA A 17 16.42 -17.94 15.82
CA ALA A 17 17.67 -17.37 16.32
C ALA A 17 17.76 -15.86 16.04
N LEU A 18 17.31 -15.42 14.86
CA LEU A 18 17.23 -14.01 14.51
C LEU A 18 16.22 -13.25 15.39
N GLU A 19 14.99 -13.75 15.49
CA GLU A 19 13.94 -13.10 16.28
C GLU A 19 14.29 -13.05 17.78
N ASP A 20 14.86 -14.11 18.35
CA ASP A 20 15.29 -14.14 19.76
C ASP A 20 16.41 -13.12 20.03
N SER A 21 17.36 -13.00 19.11
CA SER A 21 18.41 -11.99 19.17
C SER A 21 17.83 -10.58 19.11
N VAL A 22 16.94 -10.30 18.16
CA VAL A 22 16.31 -8.99 17.98
C VAL A 22 15.40 -8.62 19.15
N LYS A 23 14.62 -9.58 19.67
CA LYS A 23 13.82 -9.39 20.86
C LYS A 23 14.67 -8.97 22.05
N THR A 24 15.80 -9.63 22.26
CA THR A 24 16.70 -9.39 23.41
C THR A 24 17.50 -8.08 23.27
N ARG A 25 17.92 -7.73 22.06
CA ARG A 25 18.90 -6.65 21.82
C ARG A 25 18.31 -5.39 21.22
N PHE A 26 17.17 -5.49 20.53
CA PHE A 26 16.62 -4.42 19.69
C PHE A 26 15.11 -4.21 19.90
N GLY A 27 14.52 -4.78 20.96
CA GLY A 27 13.10 -4.57 21.29
C GLY A 27 12.13 -5.08 20.22
N SER A 28 12.50 -6.16 19.52
CA SER A 28 11.74 -6.74 18.40
C SER A 28 11.59 -5.85 17.16
N ASN A 29 12.42 -4.80 17.03
CA ASN A 29 12.45 -3.96 15.84
C ASN A 29 13.15 -4.70 14.68
N LEU A 30 12.39 -5.51 13.93
CA LEU A 30 12.85 -6.29 12.79
C LEU A 30 11.90 -6.15 11.61
N ILE A 31 12.48 -6.00 10.42
CA ILE A 31 11.77 -6.13 9.14
C ILE A 31 12.28 -7.40 8.46
N HIS A 32 11.36 -8.34 8.21
CA HIS A 32 11.62 -9.51 7.38
C HIS A 32 11.55 -9.09 5.91
N CYS A 33 12.71 -8.97 5.28
CA CYS A 33 12.87 -8.50 3.90
C CYS A 33 13.06 -9.68 2.94
N MET A 34 12.46 -9.64 1.75
CA MET A 34 12.56 -10.68 0.72
C MET A 34 12.21 -12.10 1.22
N SER A 35 11.25 -12.18 2.14
CA SER A 35 11.01 -13.36 2.96
C SER A 35 9.65 -14.03 2.69
N HIS A 36 9.14 -13.91 1.46
CA HIS A 36 7.80 -14.41 1.08
C HIS A 36 7.70 -15.92 0.91
N SER A 37 8.79 -16.66 1.09
CA SER A 37 8.71 -18.12 1.02
C SER A 37 7.81 -18.63 2.16
N THR A 38 7.01 -19.64 1.88
CA THR A 38 6.08 -20.20 2.87
C THR A 38 6.82 -20.73 4.10
N GLU A 39 8.05 -21.22 3.94
CA GLU A 39 8.90 -21.66 5.05
C GLU A 39 9.30 -20.53 5.99
N ASN A 40 9.38 -19.28 5.51
CA ASN A 40 9.65 -18.12 6.35
C ASN A 40 8.36 -17.61 7.00
N LEU A 41 7.32 -17.39 6.20
CA LEU A 41 6.06 -16.79 6.65
C LEU A 41 5.42 -17.55 7.83
N TYR A 42 5.50 -18.88 7.83
CA TYR A 42 4.95 -19.71 8.90
C TYR A 42 5.87 -19.89 10.12
N GLN A 43 7.02 -19.19 10.18
CA GLN A 43 7.96 -19.26 11.31
C GLN A 43 8.03 -17.98 12.13
N TYR A 44 7.38 -16.90 11.70
CA TYR A 44 7.37 -15.65 12.45
C TYR A 44 6.62 -15.80 13.76
N SER A 45 7.23 -15.29 14.83
CA SER A 45 6.69 -15.41 16.19
C SER A 45 6.69 -14.09 16.95
N HIS A 46 7.65 -13.20 16.66
CA HIS A 46 7.80 -11.93 17.37
C HIS A 46 8.09 -10.74 16.44
N GLY A 47 8.63 -10.96 15.24
CA GLY A 47 8.88 -9.93 14.23
C GLY A 47 7.68 -9.78 13.30
N SER A 48 6.94 -8.69 13.43
CA SER A 48 5.64 -8.54 12.77
C SER A 48 5.66 -7.59 11.56
N VAL A 49 6.82 -7.31 10.95
CA VAL A 49 6.90 -6.48 9.74
C VAL A 49 7.53 -7.28 8.61
N VAL A 50 6.88 -7.31 7.44
CA VAL A 50 7.32 -8.07 6.26
C VAL A 50 7.28 -7.17 5.04
N ARG A 51 8.42 -7.00 4.35
CA ARG A 51 8.47 -6.24 3.09
C ARG A 51 7.50 -6.85 2.09
N ALA A 52 6.59 -6.07 1.52
CA ALA A 52 5.47 -6.56 0.71
C ALA A 52 5.78 -6.69 -0.80
N SER A 53 6.98 -6.33 -1.25
CA SER A 53 7.36 -6.36 -2.66
C SER A 53 8.86 -6.56 -2.85
N ASP A 54 9.27 -6.63 -4.12
CA ASP A 54 10.65 -6.31 -4.53
C ASP A 54 11.00 -4.85 -4.15
N ASP A 55 12.28 -4.49 -4.24
CA ASP A 55 12.81 -3.19 -3.81
C ASP A 55 12.19 -2.02 -4.58
N PHE A 56 12.11 -0.87 -3.91
CA PHE A 56 11.87 0.42 -4.53
C PHE A 56 13.09 0.88 -5.33
N TYR A 57 12.92 1.09 -6.64
CA TYR A 57 13.99 1.55 -7.53
C TYR A 57 13.76 3.00 -7.99
N PRO A 58 14.31 4.02 -7.30
CA PRO A 58 14.04 5.44 -7.61
C PRO A 58 14.41 5.85 -9.03
N ASN A 59 15.45 5.24 -9.58
CA ASN A 59 16.02 5.56 -10.90
C ASN A 59 15.40 4.74 -12.05
N ARG A 60 14.36 3.94 -11.76
CA ARG A 60 13.68 3.09 -12.74
C ARG A 60 12.20 3.44 -12.81
N PRO A 61 11.80 4.43 -13.64
CA PRO A 61 10.44 4.95 -13.55
C PRO A 61 9.37 3.94 -13.99
N GLU A 62 9.75 2.87 -14.72
CA GLU A 62 8.87 1.74 -15.05
C GLU A 62 8.47 0.87 -13.85
N THR A 63 9.16 1.03 -12.71
CA THR A 63 8.89 0.27 -11.47
C THR A 63 7.92 0.98 -10.53
N GLN A 64 7.72 2.29 -10.70
CA GLN A 64 7.06 3.14 -9.70
C GLN A 64 5.58 2.77 -9.51
N THR A 65 4.83 2.70 -10.61
CA THR A 65 3.40 2.35 -10.53
C THR A 65 3.17 0.86 -10.24
N THR A 66 4.02 -0.01 -10.80
CA THR A 66 3.95 -1.46 -10.55
C THR A 66 4.31 -1.82 -9.11
N HIS A 67 5.21 -1.07 -8.46
CA HIS A 67 5.50 -1.21 -7.04
C HIS A 67 4.22 -1.03 -6.20
N LEU A 68 3.42 0.01 -6.45
CA LEU A 68 2.14 0.23 -5.75
C LEU A 68 1.16 -0.93 -5.94
N VAL A 69 1.06 -1.46 -7.17
CA VAL A 69 0.24 -2.65 -7.45
C VAL A 69 0.73 -3.83 -6.61
N ASN A 70 2.03 -4.12 -6.65
CA ASN A 70 2.62 -5.24 -5.94
C ASN A 70 2.38 -5.17 -4.43
N VAL A 71 2.69 -4.04 -3.79
CA VAL A 71 2.52 -3.90 -2.32
C VAL A 71 1.05 -4.00 -1.92
N ALA A 72 0.12 -3.41 -2.69
CA ALA A 72 -1.30 -3.48 -2.37
C ALA A 72 -1.84 -4.91 -2.50
N TYR A 73 -1.53 -5.62 -3.59
CA TYR A 73 -2.02 -6.98 -3.82
C TYR A 73 -1.39 -7.98 -2.86
N ASN A 74 -0.08 -7.92 -2.63
CA ASN A 74 0.59 -8.81 -1.70
C ASN A 74 0.12 -8.59 -0.26
N SER A 75 -0.28 -7.36 0.10
CA SER A 75 -0.85 -7.05 1.42
C SER A 75 -2.16 -7.78 1.69
N LEU A 76 -2.89 -8.28 0.67
CA LEU A 76 -4.09 -9.09 0.87
C LEU A 76 -3.78 -10.39 1.63
N PHE A 77 -2.65 -11.02 1.32
CA PHE A 77 -2.22 -12.25 1.99
C PHE A 77 -1.28 -11.96 3.16
N LEU A 78 -0.25 -11.14 2.95
CA LEU A 78 0.75 -10.84 3.98
C LEU A 78 0.14 -10.15 5.19
N GLY A 79 -0.87 -9.30 4.98
CA GLY A 79 -1.56 -8.58 6.04
C GLY A 79 -2.33 -9.47 7.02
N GLU A 80 -2.54 -10.75 6.71
CA GLU A 80 -3.11 -11.74 7.64
C GLU A 80 -2.03 -12.37 8.55
N ILE A 81 -0.76 -12.23 8.20
CA ILE A 81 0.38 -12.87 8.87
C ILE A 81 1.21 -11.84 9.64
N ALA A 82 1.47 -10.69 9.03
CA ALA A 82 2.32 -9.63 9.57
C ALA A 82 1.89 -8.27 9.01
N LEU A 83 2.40 -7.18 9.60
CA LEU A 83 2.26 -5.83 9.06
C LEU A 83 3.08 -5.71 7.75
N PRO A 84 2.44 -5.46 6.60
CA PRO A 84 3.16 -5.30 5.36
C PRO A 84 3.97 -3.99 5.36
N ASP A 85 5.26 -4.08 5.09
CA ASP A 85 6.15 -2.95 4.81
C ASP A 85 6.10 -2.66 3.30
N TRP A 86 5.65 -1.46 2.94
CA TRP A 86 5.53 -1.04 1.54
C TRP A 86 6.83 -0.46 0.99
N ASP A 87 7.95 -0.67 1.69
CA ASP A 87 9.27 -0.14 1.39
C ASP A 87 9.36 1.40 1.51
N MET A 88 10.59 1.87 1.55
CA MET A 88 10.94 3.27 1.49
C MET A 88 10.49 3.91 0.16
N PHE A 89 10.46 5.24 0.12
CA PHE A 89 10.34 6.01 -1.11
C PHE A 89 11.22 7.26 -1.05
N THR A 90 11.48 7.89 -2.20
CA THR A 90 12.12 9.21 -2.25
C THR A 90 11.06 10.30 -2.39
N SER A 91 11.12 11.30 -1.50
CA SER A 91 10.19 12.44 -1.48
C SER A 91 10.44 13.42 -2.63
N ARG A 92 11.64 13.41 -3.24
CA ARG A 92 11.96 14.11 -4.49
C ARG A 92 12.01 13.15 -5.67
N ASN A 93 10.84 12.73 -6.13
CA ASN A 93 10.66 11.90 -7.31
C ASN A 93 9.39 12.31 -8.05
N GLU A 94 9.32 12.07 -9.35
CA GLU A 94 8.12 12.30 -10.15
C GLU A 94 6.89 11.54 -9.58
N ALA A 95 7.12 10.35 -9.01
CA ALA A 95 6.10 9.54 -8.36
C ALA A 95 6.01 9.75 -6.83
N ALA A 96 6.74 10.71 -6.25
CA ALA A 96 6.80 10.88 -4.80
C ALA A 96 5.43 11.12 -4.17
N SER A 97 4.62 12.01 -4.76
CA SER A 97 3.27 12.29 -4.27
C SER A 97 2.36 11.05 -4.32
N LEU A 98 2.53 10.21 -5.36
CA LEU A 98 1.81 8.96 -5.53
C LEU A 98 2.20 7.96 -4.42
N HIS A 99 3.49 7.79 -4.15
CA HIS A 99 3.97 6.92 -3.08
C HIS A 99 3.53 7.42 -1.69
N ALA A 100 3.67 8.73 -1.41
CA ALA A 100 3.22 9.33 -0.17
C ALA A 100 1.73 9.07 0.10
N ALA A 101 0.87 9.33 -0.91
CA ALA A 101 -0.56 9.06 -0.81
C ALA A 101 -0.88 7.58 -0.57
N ALA A 102 -0.15 6.67 -1.23
CA ALA A 102 -0.29 5.24 -1.00
C ALA A 102 0.04 4.86 0.46
N ARG A 103 1.09 5.44 1.06
CA ARG A 103 1.45 5.20 2.47
C ARG A 103 0.40 5.77 3.44
N ALA A 104 -0.22 6.90 3.12
CA ALA A 104 -1.29 7.48 3.94
C ALA A 104 -2.51 6.54 4.08
N VAL A 105 -2.76 5.68 3.09
CA VAL A 105 -3.86 4.70 3.09
C VAL A 105 -3.40 3.29 3.46
N GLY A 106 -2.13 2.96 3.24
CA GLY A 106 -1.61 1.60 3.33
C GLY A 106 -1.55 1.00 4.75
N GLY A 107 -1.66 1.83 5.80
CA GLY A 107 -1.48 1.41 7.19
C GLY A 107 -0.10 0.82 7.49
N CYS A 108 0.83 0.97 6.54
CA CYS A 108 2.18 0.46 6.59
C CYS A 108 3.13 1.46 7.27
N PRO A 109 4.35 1.03 7.64
CA PRO A 109 5.40 1.97 8.03
C PRO A 109 5.74 2.97 6.92
N VAL A 110 6.23 4.15 7.32
CA VAL A 110 6.61 5.23 6.39
C VAL A 110 8.08 5.55 6.57
N TYR A 111 8.88 5.22 5.55
CA TYR A 111 10.31 5.50 5.52
C TYR A 111 10.65 6.29 4.25
N VAL A 112 11.59 7.22 4.36
CA VAL A 112 12.12 7.97 3.21
C VAL A 112 13.61 7.69 3.06
N SER A 113 14.06 7.63 1.81
CA SER A 113 15.45 7.34 1.46
C SER A 113 16.09 8.45 0.62
N ASP A 114 15.66 9.69 0.84
CA ASP A 114 16.28 10.84 0.19
C ASP A 114 17.73 11.00 0.65
N ALA A 115 18.55 11.59 -0.22
CA ALA A 115 19.87 12.04 0.20
C ALA A 115 19.73 13.10 1.34
N PRO A 116 20.71 13.19 2.25
CA PRO A 116 20.73 14.22 3.27
C PRO A 116 20.50 15.62 2.69
N ALA A 117 19.64 16.41 3.35
CA ALA A 117 19.20 17.75 2.91
C ALA A 117 18.41 17.81 1.58
N GLN A 118 18.05 16.67 0.98
CA GLN A 118 17.28 16.58 -0.26
C GLN A 118 15.83 16.11 -0.03
N HIS A 119 15.27 16.37 1.15
CA HIS A 119 13.87 16.07 1.43
C HIS A 119 12.94 17.12 0.80
N ASP A 120 11.76 16.68 0.37
CA ASP A 120 10.61 17.55 0.14
C ASP A 120 9.81 17.70 1.45
N ALA A 121 10.11 18.76 2.19
CA ALA A 121 9.45 19.01 3.48
C ALA A 121 7.96 19.29 3.34
N GLU A 122 7.49 19.85 2.21
CA GLU A 122 6.08 20.12 2.00
C GLU A 122 5.30 18.81 1.85
N LEU A 123 5.81 17.89 1.04
CA LEU A 123 5.20 16.58 0.88
C LEU A 123 5.19 15.78 2.19
N LEU A 124 6.32 15.76 2.91
CA LEU A 124 6.44 14.96 4.14
C LEU A 124 5.55 15.48 5.27
N ARG A 125 5.35 16.79 5.37
CA ARG A 125 4.42 17.39 6.33
C ARG A 125 2.97 16.91 6.14
N ARG A 126 2.59 16.43 4.95
CA ARG A 126 1.25 15.87 4.71
C ARG A 126 1.07 14.47 5.29
N LEU A 127 2.15 13.79 5.68
CA LEU A 127 2.13 12.43 6.25
C LEU A 127 2.28 12.42 7.77
N VAL A 128 2.63 13.56 8.38
CA VAL A 128 2.91 13.68 9.81
C VAL A 128 1.99 14.70 10.47
N LEU A 129 1.72 14.48 11.74
CA LEU A 129 1.06 15.44 12.62
C LEU A 129 2.05 16.52 13.06
N PRO A 130 1.57 17.66 13.60
CA PRO A 130 2.44 18.75 14.06
C PRO A 130 3.48 18.33 15.13
N ASP A 131 3.22 17.26 15.88
CA ASP A 131 4.14 16.68 16.86
C ASP A 131 5.20 15.73 16.25
N GLY A 132 5.18 15.56 14.92
CA GLY A 132 6.09 14.69 14.18
C GLY A 132 5.67 13.22 14.13
N THR A 133 4.56 12.84 14.76
CA THR A 133 4.05 11.47 14.68
C THR A 133 3.41 11.20 13.31
N VAL A 134 3.49 9.96 12.83
CA VAL A 134 2.88 9.55 11.55
C VAL A 134 1.47 9.05 11.81
N LEU A 135 0.48 9.69 11.17
CA LEU A 135 -0.89 9.18 11.20
C LEU A 135 -1.01 7.97 10.28
N ARG A 136 -1.37 6.82 10.84
CA ARG A 136 -1.53 5.56 10.08
C ARG A 136 -2.94 5.03 10.22
N ALA A 137 -3.48 4.51 9.11
CA ALA A 137 -4.69 3.72 9.12
C ALA A 137 -4.48 2.41 9.90
N LYS A 138 -5.56 1.85 10.44
CA LYS A 138 -5.52 0.79 11.47
C LYS A 138 -5.17 -0.59 10.96
N LEU A 139 -5.56 -0.92 9.73
CA LEU A 139 -5.33 -2.25 9.15
C LEU A 139 -4.20 -2.19 8.12
N PRO A 140 -3.66 -3.32 7.66
CA PRO A 140 -2.97 -3.36 6.39
C PRO A 140 -3.90 -2.92 5.26
N GLY A 141 -3.43 -2.02 4.38
CA GLY A 141 -4.19 -1.56 3.23
C GLY A 141 -4.45 -2.70 2.24
N ARG A 142 -5.69 -2.82 1.78
CA ARG A 142 -6.13 -3.91 0.89
C ARG A 142 -6.75 -3.37 -0.39
N PRO A 143 -6.62 -4.06 -1.53
CA PRO A 143 -7.35 -3.68 -2.73
C PRO A 143 -8.86 -3.76 -2.47
N THR A 144 -9.62 -2.86 -3.07
CA THR A 144 -11.10 -2.95 -3.08
C THR A 144 -11.54 -4.14 -3.94
N ARG A 145 -12.77 -4.64 -3.73
CA ARG A 145 -13.27 -5.84 -4.43
C ARG A 145 -13.21 -5.74 -5.95
N ASP A 146 -13.51 -4.57 -6.50
CA ASP A 146 -13.49 -4.33 -7.95
C ASP A 146 -12.07 -4.26 -8.51
N ALA A 147 -11.06 -3.98 -7.67
CA ALA A 147 -9.66 -4.03 -8.05
C ALA A 147 -9.09 -5.46 -8.01
N LEU A 148 -9.57 -6.35 -7.13
CA LEU A 148 -8.94 -7.67 -6.85
C LEU A 148 -8.54 -8.52 -8.07
N PHE A 149 -9.33 -8.50 -9.14
CA PHE A 149 -9.11 -9.28 -10.35
C PHE A 149 -8.79 -8.42 -11.58
N ALA A 150 -8.58 -7.12 -11.38
CA ALA A 150 -8.27 -6.18 -12.46
C ALA A 150 -6.75 -6.09 -12.67
N ASN A 151 -6.32 -5.84 -13.91
CA ASN A 151 -4.91 -5.52 -14.17
C ASN A 151 -4.73 -3.99 -14.12
N CYS A 152 -4.79 -3.42 -12.91
CA CYS A 152 -4.74 -1.97 -12.69
C CYS A 152 -3.50 -1.27 -13.27
N GLY A 153 -2.42 -2.01 -13.55
CA GLY A 153 -1.20 -1.46 -14.14
C GLY A 153 -1.20 -1.38 -15.67
N ALA A 154 -2.07 -2.14 -16.34
CA ALA A 154 -1.94 -2.37 -17.79
C ALA A 154 -3.22 -2.64 -18.58
N ASP A 155 -4.40 -2.65 -17.96
CA ASP A 155 -5.67 -2.83 -18.68
C ASP A 155 -6.23 -1.54 -19.32
N GLY A 156 -5.56 -0.41 -19.09
CA GLY A 156 -5.90 0.89 -19.66
C GLY A 156 -7.17 1.55 -19.09
N ARG A 157 -7.81 0.96 -18.07
CA ARG A 157 -9.11 1.44 -17.57
C ARG A 157 -9.27 1.41 -16.04
N SER A 158 -8.68 0.44 -15.37
CA SER A 158 -8.93 0.21 -13.95
C SER A 158 -8.00 1.06 -13.09
N ALA A 159 -8.56 1.71 -12.08
CA ALA A 159 -7.77 2.32 -11.01
C ALA A 159 -7.34 1.25 -10.01
N LEU A 160 -6.14 1.39 -9.44
CA LEU A 160 -5.86 0.70 -8.18
C LEU A 160 -6.61 1.45 -7.08
N LYS A 161 -7.52 0.77 -6.41
CA LYS A 161 -8.19 1.30 -5.22
C LYS A 161 -7.77 0.49 -4.01
N VAL A 162 -7.32 1.18 -2.96
CA VAL A 162 -6.91 0.59 -1.68
C VAL A 162 -7.79 1.16 -0.59
N TRP A 163 -8.36 0.31 0.26
CA TRP A 163 -9.17 0.75 1.39
C TRP A 163 -8.51 0.38 2.72
N ASN A 164 -8.87 1.15 3.75
CA ASN A 164 -8.44 0.95 5.13
C ASN A 164 -9.44 1.58 6.13
N VAL A 165 -9.17 1.40 7.42
CA VAL A 165 -9.99 1.85 8.55
C VAL A 165 -9.26 2.95 9.32
N ASN A 166 -9.95 4.04 9.62
CA ASN A 166 -9.48 5.11 10.50
C ASN A 166 -10.03 4.96 11.93
N SER A 167 -9.65 5.85 12.84
CA SER A 167 -10.29 5.97 14.15
C SER A 167 -11.79 6.30 14.03
N ALA A 168 -12.55 6.07 15.11
CA ALA A 168 -13.98 6.41 15.21
C ALA A 168 -14.87 5.81 14.10
N MET A 169 -14.60 4.58 13.66
CA MET A 169 -15.39 3.86 12.63
C MET A 169 -15.40 4.52 11.24
N GLY A 170 -14.48 5.45 10.97
CA GLY A 170 -14.30 6.01 9.63
C GLY A 170 -13.51 5.08 8.71
N ALA A 171 -13.68 5.26 7.41
CA ALA A 171 -12.91 4.60 6.37
C ALA A 171 -11.98 5.57 5.65
N VAL A 172 -10.96 5.03 5.00
CA VAL A 172 -10.20 5.74 3.98
C VAL A 172 -10.05 4.87 2.75
N VAL A 173 -10.26 5.44 1.57
CA VAL A 173 -10.06 4.78 0.27
C VAL A 173 -9.18 5.67 -0.59
N GLY A 174 -8.04 5.14 -1.03
CA GLY A 174 -7.17 5.77 -2.02
C GLY A 174 -7.46 5.20 -3.40
N ALA A 175 -7.65 6.06 -4.39
CA ALA A 175 -7.76 5.71 -5.80
C ALA A 175 -6.54 6.23 -6.55
N PHE A 176 -5.88 5.36 -7.31
CA PHE A 176 -4.59 5.62 -7.94
C PHE A 176 -4.62 5.22 -9.41
N ASN A 177 -4.20 6.12 -10.30
CA ASN A 177 -3.88 5.76 -11.67
C ASN A 177 -2.43 5.24 -11.74
N VAL A 178 -2.31 3.92 -11.76
CA VAL A 178 -1.04 3.18 -11.82
C VAL A 178 -0.78 2.56 -13.20
N GLN A 179 -1.47 3.03 -14.24
CA GLN A 179 -1.34 2.53 -15.60
C GLN A 179 0.01 2.85 -16.23
N GLY A 180 0.42 2.06 -17.22
CA GLY A 180 1.54 2.35 -18.13
C GLY A 180 2.81 1.55 -17.89
N SER A 181 2.82 0.59 -16.97
CA SER A 181 3.94 -0.34 -16.78
C SER A 181 3.46 -1.69 -16.29
N SER A 182 4.11 -2.76 -16.74
CA SER A 182 3.76 -4.12 -16.33
C SER A 182 4.94 -5.09 -16.42
N TRP A 183 4.79 -6.24 -15.80
CA TRP A 183 5.80 -7.28 -15.78
C TRP A 183 5.85 -8.01 -17.13
N ASN A 184 7.00 -7.98 -17.78
CA ASN A 184 7.24 -8.80 -18.96
C ASN A 184 7.76 -10.18 -18.54
N PHE A 185 6.89 -11.19 -18.62
CA PHE A 185 7.26 -12.57 -18.26
C PHE A 185 8.38 -13.18 -19.11
N ARG A 186 8.48 -12.81 -20.40
CA ARG A 186 9.53 -13.33 -21.29
C ARG A 186 10.91 -12.78 -20.94
N ARG A 187 10.96 -11.48 -20.64
CA ARG A 187 12.21 -10.75 -20.34
C ARG A 187 12.53 -10.68 -18.85
N ARG A 188 11.61 -11.15 -17.99
CA ARG A 188 11.71 -11.20 -16.53
C ARG A 188 12.09 -9.85 -15.92
N ARG A 189 11.41 -8.79 -16.37
CA ARG A 189 11.62 -7.41 -15.90
C ARG A 189 10.36 -6.58 -16.04
N GLN A 190 10.25 -5.52 -15.26
CA GLN A 190 9.27 -4.46 -15.49
C GLN A 190 9.59 -3.71 -16.79
N GLU A 191 8.56 -3.44 -17.58
CA GLU A 191 8.66 -2.65 -18.80
C GLU A 191 7.54 -1.61 -18.86
N ARG A 192 7.86 -0.46 -19.45
CA ARG A 192 6.82 0.51 -19.81
C ARG A 192 6.02 -0.03 -20.98
N MET A 193 4.71 0.18 -20.93
CA MET A 193 3.86 -0.14 -22.06
C MET A 193 4.12 0.84 -23.22
N PRO A 194 3.92 0.42 -24.48
CA PRO A 194 3.98 1.32 -25.62
C PRO A 194 2.94 2.45 -25.50
N GLY A 195 3.33 3.67 -25.84
CA GLY A 195 2.46 4.85 -25.79
C GLY A 195 2.46 5.58 -24.44
N SER A 196 1.62 6.60 -24.33
CA SER A 196 1.39 7.30 -23.06
C SER A 196 0.40 6.50 -22.19
N ALA A 197 0.64 6.48 -20.89
CA ALA A 197 -0.33 5.95 -19.94
C ALA A 197 -1.65 6.74 -20.08
N PRO A 198 -2.82 6.08 -20.07
CA PRO A 198 -4.10 6.75 -20.26
C PRO A 198 -4.54 7.49 -18.99
N THR A 199 -5.32 8.55 -19.18
CA THR A 199 -6.21 9.08 -18.13
C THR A 199 -7.34 8.09 -17.94
N ILE A 200 -7.69 7.77 -16.69
CA ILE A 200 -8.76 6.83 -16.35
C ILE A 200 -9.85 7.53 -15.56
N SER A 201 -11.08 7.01 -15.68
CA SER A 201 -12.20 7.41 -14.84
C SER A 201 -12.57 6.26 -13.90
N THR A 202 -12.87 6.59 -12.64
CA THR A 202 -13.22 5.61 -11.61
C THR A 202 -14.21 6.21 -10.62
N GLN A 203 -14.83 5.35 -9.83
CA GLN A 203 -15.77 5.69 -8.79
C GLN A 203 -15.26 5.19 -7.46
N VAL A 204 -15.35 6.04 -6.43
CA VAL A 204 -15.07 5.68 -5.05
C VAL A 204 -16.34 5.76 -4.24
N ARG A 205 -16.65 4.69 -3.51
CA ARG A 205 -17.87 4.57 -2.69
C ARG A 205 -17.51 4.27 -1.24
N PRO A 206 -18.37 4.61 -0.27
CA PRO A 206 -18.23 4.08 1.09
C PRO A 206 -18.18 2.55 1.12
N SER A 207 -18.97 1.86 0.26
CA SER A 207 -19.01 0.40 0.17
C SER A 207 -17.73 -0.25 -0.43
N ASP A 208 -16.78 0.56 -0.93
CA ASP A 208 -15.44 0.08 -1.28
C ASP A 208 -14.63 -0.30 -0.03
N ALA A 209 -14.97 0.27 1.14
CA ALA A 209 -14.41 -0.13 2.42
C ALA A 209 -15.30 -1.20 3.08
N GLU A 210 -14.76 -2.41 3.24
CA GLU A 210 -15.55 -3.58 3.65
C GLU A 210 -16.29 -3.39 4.99
N HIS A 211 -15.69 -2.67 5.93
CA HIS A 211 -16.29 -2.41 7.24
C HIS A 211 -17.52 -1.50 7.18
N LEU A 212 -17.68 -0.67 6.15
CA LEU A 212 -18.84 0.21 5.98
C LEU A 212 -19.99 -0.45 5.23
N ARG A 213 -19.80 -1.64 4.64
CA ARG A 213 -20.85 -2.33 3.85
C ARG A 213 -22.13 -2.65 4.61
N ARG A 214 -22.07 -2.67 5.94
CA ARG A 214 -23.22 -2.93 6.82
C ARG A 214 -23.82 -1.66 7.41
N HIS A 215 -23.24 -0.49 7.13
CA HIS A 215 -23.77 0.78 7.60
C HIS A 215 -25.06 1.12 6.85
N SER A 216 -26.03 1.64 7.61
CA SER A 216 -27.28 2.17 7.08
C SER A 216 -27.35 3.66 7.37
N GLY A 217 -27.63 4.47 6.35
CA GLY A 217 -27.77 5.92 6.48
C GLY A 217 -26.71 6.69 5.70
N GLY A 218 -26.65 7.99 5.97
CA GLY A 218 -25.75 8.91 5.28
C GLY A 218 -24.29 8.69 5.65
N VAL A 219 -23.40 9.12 4.77
CA VAL A 219 -21.95 9.08 4.96
C VAL A 219 -21.36 10.40 4.49
N ALA A 220 -20.62 11.08 5.35
CA ALA A 220 -19.82 12.24 4.97
C ALA A 220 -18.53 11.76 4.29
N ALA A 221 -18.19 12.35 3.15
CA ALA A 221 -17.02 12.01 2.36
C ALA A 221 -16.14 13.23 2.10
N TRP A 222 -14.84 13.13 2.42
CA TRP A 222 -13.86 14.19 2.22
C TRP A 222 -12.79 13.78 1.21
N CYS A 223 -12.71 14.48 0.09
CA CYS A 223 -11.66 14.33 -0.92
C CYS A 223 -10.45 15.18 -0.53
N HIS A 224 -9.32 14.53 -0.21
CA HIS A 224 -8.14 15.22 0.34
C HIS A 224 -7.39 16.07 -0.69
N ARG A 225 -7.28 15.60 -1.93
CA ARG A 225 -6.63 16.36 -3.00
C ARG A 225 -7.58 17.37 -3.63
N GLY A 226 -8.85 16.99 -3.81
CA GLY A 226 -9.89 17.88 -4.33
C GLY A 226 -10.34 18.97 -3.34
N GLY A 227 -10.19 18.75 -2.04
CA GLY A 227 -10.61 19.69 -0.99
C GLY A 227 -12.12 19.84 -0.88
N GLN A 228 -12.87 18.76 -1.11
CA GLN A 228 -14.33 18.79 -1.19
C GLN A 228 -14.98 17.86 -0.15
N LEU A 229 -15.97 18.39 0.58
CA LEU A 229 -16.85 17.65 1.47
C LEU A 229 -18.18 17.38 0.78
N THR A 230 -18.60 16.12 0.75
CA THR A 230 -19.87 15.70 0.16
C THR A 230 -20.63 14.81 1.14
N LEU A 231 -21.92 15.07 1.34
CA LEU A 231 -22.81 14.16 2.07
C LEU A 231 -23.42 13.15 1.08
N LEU A 232 -23.10 11.88 1.26
CA LEU A 232 -23.63 10.79 0.47
C LEU A 232 -24.88 10.21 1.13
N PRO A 233 -25.97 9.95 0.39
CA PRO A 233 -27.24 9.48 0.96
C PRO A 233 -27.17 8.04 1.49
N ASN A 234 -26.25 7.23 0.99
CA ASN A 234 -26.03 5.84 1.40
C ASN A 234 -24.63 5.37 0.99
N ILE A 235 -24.31 4.11 1.32
CA ILE A 235 -22.99 3.52 1.09
C ILE A 235 -22.66 3.23 -0.39
N ASP A 236 -23.63 3.25 -1.29
CA ASP A 236 -23.45 2.93 -2.71
C ASP A 236 -23.39 4.16 -3.62
N ALA A 237 -23.70 5.34 -3.06
CA ALA A 237 -23.47 6.61 -3.72
C ALA A 237 -21.97 6.81 -3.96
N ALA A 238 -21.63 7.27 -5.16
CA ALA A 238 -20.26 7.33 -5.65
C ALA A 238 -19.74 8.76 -5.77
N ILE A 239 -18.44 8.90 -5.55
CA ILE A 239 -17.65 10.05 -5.98
C ILE A 239 -16.98 9.69 -7.30
N GLU A 240 -17.31 10.45 -8.34
CA GLU A 240 -16.71 10.32 -9.67
C GLU A 240 -15.33 10.97 -9.71
N LEU A 241 -14.34 10.25 -10.21
CA LEU A 241 -12.96 10.71 -10.32
C LEU A 241 -12.42 10.51 -11.73
N THR A 242 -11.64 11.49 -12.20
CA THR A 242 -10.83 11.38 -13.42
C THR A 242 -9.37 11.62 -13.07
N LEU A 243 -8.53 10.60 -13.29
CA LEU A 243 -7.14 10.57 -12.85
C LEU A 243 -6.21 10.43 -14.05
N ARG A 244 -5.37 11.44 -14.29
CA ARG A 244 -4.24 11.35 -15.24
C ARG A 244 -3.18 10.36 -14.73
N PRO A 245 -2.22 9.92 -15.56
CA PRO A 245 -1.15 9.03 -15.12
C PRO A 245 -0.46 9.50 -13.84
N LYS A 246 -0.23 8.57 -12.90
CA LYS A 246 0.37 8.84 -11.57
C LYS A 246 -0.42 9.82 -10.70
N GLN A 247 -1.63 10.23 -11.10
CA GLN A 247 -2.53 10.95 -10.21
C GLN A 247 -3.29 9.99 -9.29
N TRP A 248 -3.73 10.56 -8.19
CA TRP A 248 -4.43 9.89 -7.12
C TRP A 248 -5.42 10.85 -6.45
N GLU A 249 -6.37 10.28 -5.74
CA GLU A 249 -7.24 10.93 -4.76
C GLU A 249 -7.36 10.02 -3.54
N ILE A 250 -7.46 10.62 -2.34
CA ILE A 250 -7.80 9.91 -1.12
C ILE A 250 -9.14 10.44 -0.65
N VAL A 251 -10.07 9.53 -0.36
CA VAL A 251 -11.37 9.86 0.20
C VAL A 251 -11.46 9.29 1.60
N SER A 252 -11.72 10.14 2.59
CA SER A 252 -12.11 9.70 3.93
C SER A 252 -13.62 9.67 4.03
N PHE A 253 -14.16 8.58 4.58
CA PHE A 253 -15.59 8.42 4.83
C PHE A 253 -15.87 8.35 6.32
N SER A 254 -16.91 9.04 6.77
CA SER A 254 -17.42 8.98 8.13
C SER A 254 -18.93 8.75 8.11
N PRO A 255 -19.45 7.67 8.74
CA PRO A 255 -20.88 7.54 9.01
C PRO A 255 -21.45 8.79 9.69
N VAL A 256 -22.70 9.13 9.36
CA VAL A 256 -23.47 10.25 9.93
C VAL A 256 -24.66 9.71 10.71
#